data_AF-A0A291IGP4-F1
#
_entry.id   AF-A0A291IGP4-F1
#
_cell.length_a   1.000
_cell.length_b   1.000
_cell.length_c   1.000
_cell.angle_alpha   90.00
_cell.angle_beta   90.00
_cell.angle_gamma   90.00
#
_symmetry.space_group_name_H-M   'P 1'
#
loop_
_entity.id
_entity.type
_entity.pdbx_description
1 polymer ?
#
loop_
_entity_poly.entity_id
_entity_poly.type
_entity_poly.pdbx_seq_one_letter_code
_entity_poly.pdbx_strand_id
1 'polypeptide(L)' 'MTALRVGQVRPVVWAAAEYLKRHGTPNHPSEPAGHTLIAAGGLGARPDWRFGSGADALSVRVQPRLVTTTIDAAIEAPC' A
#
# COMPACT_ATOMS: atom_id res chain seq x y z
N MET A 1 19.27 -21.69 16.41
CA MET A 1 18.18 -21.20 15.54
C MET A 1 18.82 -20.29 14.51
N THR A 2 18.82 -20.65 13.23
CA THR A 2 19.55 -19.94 12.17
C THR A 2 18.55 -19.40 11.16
N ALA A 3 18.59 -18.12 10.84
CA ALA A 3 17.76 -17.51 9.81
C ALA A 3 18.54 -17.45 8.50
N LEU A 4 17.99 -18.00 7.42
CA LEU A 4 18.57 -17.95 6.08
C LEU A 4 17.74 -17.01 5.20
N ARG A 5 18.41 -16.14 4.44
CA ARG A 5 17.74 -15.27 3.46
C ARG A 5 17.26 -16.11 2.28
N VAL A 6 15.94 -16.22 2.12
CA VAL A 6 15.30 -16.99 1.04
C VAL A 6 14.89 -16.13 -0.16
N GLY A 7 14.88 -14.81 -0.01
CA GLY A 7 14.46 -13.90 -1.08
C GLY A 7 14.29 -12.47 -0.61
N GLN A 8 13.71 -11.65 -1.48
CA GLN A 8 13.39 -10.25 -1.18
C GLN A 8 12.01 -9.91 -1.75
N VAL A 9 11.19 -9.24 -0.95
CA VAL A 9 9.85 -8.79 -1.35
C VAL A 9 9.90 -7.29 -1.61
N ARG A 10 9.29 -6.84 -2.70
CA ARG A 10 9.09 -5.42 -3.01
C ARG A 10 7.60 -5.10 -2.93
N PRO A 11 7.13 -4.35 -1.93
CA PRO A 11 5.73 -3.92 -1.88
C PRO A 11 5.44 -2.98 -3.06
N VAL A 12 4.26 -3.11 -3.62
CA VAL A 12 3.77 -2.29 -4.74
C VAL A 12 2.37 -1.80 -4.41
N VAL A 13 2.08 -0.56 -4.78
CA VAL A 13 0.75 0.03 -4.70
C VAL A 13 0.10 -0.08 -6.07
N TRP A 14 -1.17 -0.48 -6.09
CA TRP A 14 -1.95 -0.68 -7.30
C TRP A 14 -3.40 -0.32 -7.01
N ALA A 15 -4.18 -0.10 -8.06
CA ALA A 15 -5.57 0.27 -7.96
C ALA A 15 -6.35 -0.31 -9.15
N ALA A 16 -7.65 -0.56 -8.95
CA ALA A 16 -8.52 -1.00 -10.03
C ALA A 16 -8.62 0.07 -11.13
N ALA A 17 -8.58 -0.34 -12.39
CA ALA A 17 -8.65 0.58 -13.52
C ALA A 17 -9.95 1.40 -13.53
N GLU A 18 -11.06 0.80 -13.10
CA GLU A 18 -12.35 1.50 -12.95
C GLU A 18 -12.30 2.59 -11.88
N TYR A 19 -11.64 2.32 -10.75
CA TYR A 19 -11.44 3.30 -9.69
C TYR A 19 -10.63 4.49 -10.19
N LEU A 20 -9.51 4.24 -10.89
CA LEU A 20 -8.67 5.29 -11.47
C LEU A 20 -9.40 6.13 -12.53
N LYS A 21 -10.34 5.54 -13.29
CA LYS A 21 -11.19 6.30 -14.24
C LYS A 21 -12.13 7.26 -13.53
N ARG A 22 -12.66 6.89 -12.35
CA ARG A 22 -13.61 7.71 -11.58
C ARG A 22 -12.93 8.76 -10.70
N HIS A 23 -11.77 8.42 -10.13
CA HIS A 23 -11.09 9.24 -9.12
C HIS A 23 -9.79 9.89 -9.62
N GLY A 24 -9.33 9.55 -10.83
CA GLY A 24 -8.06 10.00 -11.37
C GLY A 24 -6.88 9.13 -10.96
N THR A 25 -5.78 9.23 -11.71
CA THR A 25 -4.53 8.53 -11.43
C THR A 25 -3.60 9.40 -10.59
N PRO A 26 -3.11 8.90 -9.43
CA PRO A 26 -2.09 9.58 -8.65
C PRO A 26 -0.79 9.72 -9.46
N ASN A 27 -0.32 10.95 -9.65
CA ASN A 27 0.97 11.26 -10.28
C ASN A 27 2.07 11.56 -9.24
N HIS A 28 1.69 11.80 -7.98
CA HIS A 28 2.63 12.04 -6.89
C HIS A 28 2.46 11.03 -5.74
N PRO A 29 3.54 10.52 -5.12
CA PRO A 29 3.42 9.50 -4.08
C PRO A 29 2.67 9.94 -2.82
N SER A 30 2.40 11.24 -2.63
CA SER A 30 1.58 11.77 -1.52
C SER A 30 0.07 11.77 -1.79
N GLU A 31 -0.35 11.68 -3.07
CA GLU A 31 -1.75 11.71 -3.47
C GLU A 31 -2.58 10.48 -3.02
N PRO A 32 -2.01 9.27 -2.81
CA PRO A 32 -2.74 8.15 -2.23
C PRO A 32 -3.48 8.49 -0.93
N ALA A 33 -2.97 9.44 -0.13
CA ALA A 33 -3.63 9.87 1.11
C ALA A 33 -5.03 10.51 0.89
N GLY A 34 -5.32 10.98 -0.32
CA GLY A 34 -6.63 11.52 -0.72
C GLY A 34 -7.59 10.50 -1.34
N HIS A 35 -7.17 9.24 -1.50
CA HIS A 35 -7.94 8.18 -2.13
C HIS A 35 -8.51 7.19 -1.10
N THR A 36 -9.50 6.40 -1.51
CA THR A 36 -9.93 5.22 -0.76
C THR A 36 -8.81 4.17 -0.82
N LEU A 37 -8.27 3.83 0.35
CA LEU A 37 -7.15 2.89 0.46
C LEU A 37 -7.58 1.62 1.21
N ILE A 38 -7.09 0.49 0.71
CA ILE A 38 -7.17 -0.83 1.36
C ILE A 38 -5.71 -1.25 1.62
N ALA A 39 -5.40 -1.61 2.88
CA ALA A 39 -4.07 -2.05 3.26
C ALA A 39 -4.08 -3.55 3.59
N ALA A 40 -3.14 -4.29 3.00
CA ALA A 40 -2.82 -5.65 3.43
C ALA A 40 -1.63 -5.61 4.39
N GLY A 41 -1.80 -6.08 5.62
CA GLY A 41 -0.74 -6.14 6.63
C GLY A 41 -1.23 -6.73 7.96
N GLY A 42 -0.30 -7.33 8.72
CA GLY A 42 -0.59 -7.84 10.05
C GLY A 42 -0.96 -6.74 11.06
N LEU A 43 -1.40 -7.16 12.25
CA LEU A 43 -1.68 -6.28 13.40
C LEU A 43 -0.53 -5.29 13.61
N GLY A 44 -0.79 -3.98 13.42
CA GLY A 44 0.23 -2.93 13.46
C GLY A 44 0.66 -2.39 12.10
N ALA A 45 -0.07 -2.70 11.01
CA ALA A 45 0.11 -2.08 9.70
C ALA A 45 0.23 -0.55 9.87
N ARG A 46 1.45 -0.07 9.59
CA ARG A 46 1.84 1.31 9.80
C ARG A 46 0.98 2.24 8.94
N PRO A 47 0.48 3.35 9.51
CA PRO A 47 -0.16 4.39 8.70
C PRO A 47 0.87 5.10 7.81
N ASP A 48 2.17 4.86 7.94
CA ASP A 48 3.21 5.40 7.06
C ASP A 48 3.56 4.43 5.91
N TRP A 49 3.18 4.81 4.69
CA TRP A 49 3.68 4.20 3.46
C TRP A 49 4.98 4.87 3.04
N ARG A 50 5.99 4.07 2.70
CA ARG A 50 7.29 4.58 2.25
C ARG A 50 7.46 4.37 0.75
N PHE A 51 7.56 5.48 0.01
CA PHE A 51 7.81 5.48 -1.43
C PHE A 51 9.27 5.83 -1.73
N GLY A 52 9.91 5.05 -2.60
CA GLY A 52 11.32 5.23 -2.95
C GLY A 52 12.29 4.44 -2.05
N SER A 53 13.59 4.68 -2.22
CA SER A 53 14.67 4.02 -1.51
C SER A 53 15.70 5.04 -1.00
N GLY A 54 16.41 4.71 0.07
CA GLY A 54 17.47 5.56 0.63
C GLY A 54 16.94 6.70 1.52
N ALA A 55 17.73 7.76 1.63
CA ALA A 55 17.45 8.94 2.47
C ALA A 55 16.30 9.81 1.91
N ASP A 56 16.08 9.76 0.59
CA ASP A 56 15.05 10.52 -0.11
C ASP A 56 13.69 9.81 -0.14
N ALA A 57 13.55 8.70 0.61
CA ALA A 57 12.32 7.94 0.64
C ALA A 57 11.20 8.75 1.31
N LEU A 58 10.14 9.02 0.56
CA LEU A 58 9.00 9.79 1.04
C LEU A 58 8.12 8.92 1.93
N SER A 59 7.94 9.35 3.18
CA SER A 59 6.99 8.72 4.10
C SER A 59 5.66 9.47 4.03
N VAL A 60 4.60 8.76 3.65
CA VAL A 60 3.26 9.30 3.44
C VAL A 60 2.33 8.67 4.44
N ARG A 61 1.70 9.50 5.26
CA ARG A 61 0.68 9.02 6.20
C ARG A 61 -0.61 8.76 5.44
N VAL A 62 -1.06 7.52 5.45
CA VAL A 62 -2.30 7.04 4.88
C VAL A 62 -3.28 6.65 5.98
N GLN A 63 -4.57 6.73 5.67
CA GLN A 63 -5.67 6.29 6.53
C GLN A 63 -6.53 5.30 5.74
N PRO A 64 -6.17 4.00 5.74
CA PRO A 64 -6.94 2.99 5.02
C PRO A 64 -8.34 2.86 5.58
N ARG A 65 -9.34 2.69 4.71
CA ARG A 65 -10.73 2.41 5.14
C ARG A 65 -10.91 0.94 5.53
N LEU A 66 -10.02 0.08 5.03
CA LEU A 66 -9.98 -1.34 5.35
C LEU A 66 -8.52 -1.77 5.56
N VAL A 67 -8.27 -2.51 6.63
CA VAL A 67 -6.99 -3.18 6.88
C VAL A 67 -7.28 -4.66 7.03
N THR A 68 -6.64 -5.48 6.19
CA THR A 68 -6.79 -6.93 6.20
C THR A 68 -5.44 -7.61 6.40
N THR A 69 -5.46 -8.79 7.00
CA THR A 69 -4.25 -9.56 7.33
C THR A 69 -3.74 -10.41 6.18
N THR A 70 -4.53 -10.58 5.12
CA THR A 70 -4.15 -11.35 3.92
C THR A 70 -4.16 -10.48 2.67
N ILE A 71 -3.25 -10.78 1.74
CA ILE A 71 -3.18 -10.08 0.45
C ILE A 71 -4.40 -10.41 -0.40
N ASP A 72 -4.86 -11.67 -0.39
CA ASP A 72 -6.02 -12.11 -1.18
C ASP A 72 -7.30 -11.33 -0.82
N ALA A 73 -7.55 -11.13 0.48
CA ALA A 73 -8.69 -10.33 0.92
C ALA A 73 -8.56 -8.85 0.53
N ALA A 74 -7.34 -8.32 0.37
CA ALA A 74 -7.14 -6.95 -0.11
C ALA A 74 -7.40 -6.86 -1.63
N ILE A 75 -7.14 -7.94 -2.37
CA ILE A 75 -7.41 -8.03 -3.81
C ILE A 75 -8.92 -8.11 -4.08
N GLU A 76 -9.65 -8.90 -3.28
CA GLU A 76 -11.10 -9.10 -3.45
C GLU A 76 -11.95 -7.94 -2.92
N ALA A 77 -11.38 -7.09 -2.06
CA ALA A 77 -12.11 -5.97 -1.48
C ALA A 77 -12.52 -4.94 -2.57
N PRO A 78 -13.79 -4.55 -2.64
CA PRO A 78 -14.27 -3.59 -3.63
C PRO A 78 -13.68 -2.19 -3.34
N CYS A 79 -13.19 -1.54 -4.41
CA CYS A 79 -12.68 -0.16 -4.41
C CYS A 79 -13.81 0.87 -4.57
#